data_AF-A0A2G1VLF3-F1
#
_entry.id   AF-A0A2G1VLF3-F1
#
_cell.length_a   1.000
_cell.length_b   1.000
_cell.length_c   1.000
_cell.angle_alpha   90.00
_cell.angle_beta   90.00
_cell.angle_gamma   90.00
#
_symmetry.space_group_name_H-M   'P 1'
#
loop_
_entity.id
_entity.type
_entity.pdbx_description
1 polymer ?
#
loop_
_entity_poly.entity_id
_entity_poly.type
_entity_poly.pdbx_seq_one_letter_code
_entity_poly.pdbx_strand_id
1 'polypeptide(L)'
;FHAITGQDKFNQVMAGIDAAFEAGFEKVKVNTVLMRDVNHHQLDTFLNWIQHRPIQLRFIELMETGEGSELFRKHHISGQVLRDELLRRGWIHQLRQRSDGPAQVFCHPDYAGEIGLIMPYEKDFCATCNRLRVSSIGKLHLC
;
A
#
# COMPACT_ATOMS: atom_id res chain seq x y z
N PHE A 1 8.49 -11.90 9.22
CA PHE A 1 9.29 -11.32 8.13
C PHE A 1 9.93 -12.42 7.27
N HIS A 2 10.74 -13.31 7.86
CA HIS A 2 11.36 -14.45 7.17
C HIS A 2 10.39 -15.33 6.34
N ALA A 3 9.21 -15.63 6.89
CA ALA A 3 8.20 -16.45 6.18
C ALA A 3 7.72 -15.84 4.84
N ILE A 4 7.86 -14.53 4.63
CA ILE A 4 7.43 -13.84 3.40
C ILE A 4 8.64 -13.53 2.50
N THR A 5 9.74 -13.04 3.08
CA THR A 5 10.89 -12.51 2.32
C THR A 5 12.07 -13.50 2.22
N GLY A 6 12.01 -14.63 2.93
CA GLY A 6 13.13 -15.57 3.07
C GLY A 6 14.29 -15.06 3.93
N GLN A 7 14.19 -13.86 4.52
CA GLN A 7 15.23 -13.25 5.35
C GLN A 7 14.59 -12.59 6.57
N ASP A 8 15.27 -12.56 7.72
CA ASP A 8 14.77 -11.79 8.86
C ASP A 8 15.43 -10.41 8.92
N LYS A 9 14.78 -9.41 8.32
CA LYS A 9 15.28 -8.04 8.17
C LYS A 9 14.30 -6.98 8.68
N PHE A 10 13.33 -7.37 9.49
CA PHE A 10 12.30 -6.44 9.98
C PHE A 10 12.91 -5.22 10.68
N ASN A 11 13.80 -5.45 11.65
CA ASN A 11 14.45 -4.38 12.41
C ASN A 11 15.28 -3.46 11.52
N GLN A 12 15.96 -4.01 10.51
CA GLN A 12 16.75 -3.23 9.55
C GLN A 12 15.86 -2.33 8.69
N VAL A 13 14.70 -2.82 8.24
CA VAL A 13 13.74 -2.02 7.48
C VAL A 13 13.14 -0.91 8.34
N MET A 14 12.76 -1.20 9.59
CA MET A 14 12.23 -0.18 10.51
C MET A 14 13.27 0.91 10.79
N ALA A 15 14.52 0.53 11.06
CA ALA A 15 15.61 1.49 11.23
C ALA A 15 15.84 2.34 9.97
N GLY A 16 15.67 1.76 8.77
CA GLY A 16 15.75 2.51 7.51
C GLY A 16 14.63 3.54 7.34
N ILE A 17 13.43 3.26 7.85
CA ILE A 17 12.32 4.23 7.86
C ILE A 17 12.63 5.40 8.79
N ASP A 18 13.13 5.10 10.00
CA ASP A 18 13.52 6.14 10.96
C ASP A 18 14.67 7.00 10.42
N ALA A 19 15.69 6.37 9.81
CA ALA A 19 16.80 7.08 9.17
C ALA A 19 16.36 7.99 8.01
N ALA A 20 15.29 7.64 7.28
CA ALA A 20 14.73 8.53 6.26
C ALA A 20 14.15 9.79 6.88
N PHE A 21 13.46 9.68 8.03
CA PHE A 21 12.98 10.86 8.74
C PHE A 21 14.14 11.71 9.29
N GLU A 22 15.17 11.08 9.85
CA GLU A 22 16.39 11.78 10.30
C GLU A 22 17.11 12.53 9.17
N ALA A 23 17.07 11.99 7.94
CA ALA A 23 17.61 12.63 6.76
C ALA A 23 16.75 13.80 6.22
N GLY A 24 15.61 14.10 6.84
CA GLY A 24 14.74 15.22 6.48
C GLY A 24 13.61 14.89 5.49
N PHE A 25 13.34 13.61 5.21
CA PHE A 25 12.14 13.26 4.43
C PHE A 25 10.89 13.51 5.26
N GLU A 26 10.06 14.48 4.88
CA GLU A 26 8.84 14.84 5.62
C GLU A 26 7.79 13.72 5.65
N LYS A 27 7.82 12.82 4.66
CA LYS A 27 6.84 11.74 4.49
C LYS A 27 7.46 10.50 3.87
N VAL A 28 7.25 9.35 4.51
CA VAL A 28 7.68 8.04 4.00
C VAL A 28 6.47 7.24 3.54
N LYS A 29 6.56 6.62 2.36
CA LYS A 29 5.51 5.76 1.80
C LYS A 29 5.91 4.30 1.96
N VAL A 30 5.07 3.53 2.63
CA VAL A 30 5.30 2.09 2.87
C VAL A 30 4.22 1.31 2.12
N ASN A 31 4.61 0.32 1.33
CA ASN A 31 3.67 -0.52 0.60
C ASN A 31 3.60 -1.90 1.24
N THR A 32 2.40 -2.43 1.36
CA THR A 32 2.12 -3.80 1.78
C THR A 32 1.11 -4.42 0.84
N VAL A 33 1.27 -5.70 0.51
CA VAL A 33 0.28 -6.44 -0.27
C VAL A 33 -0.79 -6.93 0.68
N LEU A 34 -2.05 -6.60 0.41
CA LEU A 34 -3.20 -7.05 1.19
C LEU A 34 -3.48 -8.52 0.90
N MET A 35 -3.43 -9.34 1.95
CA MET A 35 -3.59 -10.78 1.86
C MET A 35 -4.53 -11.29 2.96
N ARG A 36 -5.55 -12.04 2.54
CA ARG A 36 -6.44 -12.81 3.41
C ARG A 36 -5.63 -13.77 4.28
N ASP A 37 -6.03 -13.88 5.54
CA ASP A 37 -5.43 -14.69 6.60
C ASP A 37 -3.95 -14.39 6.91
N VAL A 38 -3.38 -13.34 6.32
CA VAL A 38 -1.99 -12.92 6.58
C VAL A 38 -1.95 -11.58 7.29
N ASN A 39 -2.50 -10.51 6.68
CA ASN A 39 -2.41 -9.16 7.25
C ASN A 39 -3.73 -8.38 7.22
N HIS A 40 -4.77 -8.88 6.58
CA HIS A 40 -6.04 -8.16 6.46
C HIS A 40 -6.73 -7.86 7.82
N HIS A 41 -6.52 -8.71 8.83
CA HIS A 41 -7.02 -8.50 10.20
C HIS A 41 -6.15 -7.55 11.03
N GLN A 42 -4.98 -7.13 10.53
CA GLN A 42 -4.01 -6.35 11.29
C GLN A 42 -4.16 -4.84 11.08
N LEU A 43 -5.28 -4.38 10.53
CA LEU A 43 -5.51 -2.96 10.27
C LEU A 43 -5.25 -2.12 11.52
N ASP A 44 -5.72 -2.53 12.70
CA ASP A 44 -5.51 -1.80 13.95
C ASP A 44 -4.02 -1.65 14.30
N THR A 45 -3.22 -2.71 14.11
CA THR A 45 -1.77 -2.65 14.32
C THR A 45 -1.12 -1.60 13.42
N PHE A 46 -1.54 -1.54 12.15
CA PHE A 46 -1.04 -0.58 11.19
C PHE A 46 -1.48 0.85 11.51
N LEU A 47 -2.75 1.04 11.89
CA LEU A 47 -3.28 2.34 12.29
C LEU A 47 -2.51 2.88 13.51
N ASN A 48 -2.30 2.05 14.54
CA ASN A 48 -1.52 2.43 15.72
C ASN A 48 -0.09 2.81 15.36
N TRP A 49 0.54 2.11 14.41
CA TRP A 49 1.90 2.41 13.98
C TRP A 49 2.01 3.78 13.29
N ILE A 50 1.02 4.16 12.46
CA ILE A 50 1.05 5.43 11.72
C ILE A 50 0.42 6.59 12.47
N GLN A 51 -0.19 6.37 13.64
CA GLN A 51 -0.92 7.41 14.37
C GLN A 51 -0.09 8.67 14.64
N HIS A 52 1.16 8.49 15.08
CA HIS A 52 2.07 9.60 15.40
C HIS A 52 3.22 9.74 14.40
N ARG A 53 3.14 9.07 13.24
CA ARG A 53 4.21 9.03 12.26
C ARG A 53 3.69 9.50 10.91
N PRO A 54 4.38 10.41 10.19
CA PRO A 54 3.97 10.87 8.86
C PRO A 54 4.29 9.80 7.79
N ILE A 55 3.71 8.62 7.97
CA ILE A 55 3.83 7.46 7.09
C ILE A 55 2.52 7.34 6.31
N GLN A 56 2.63 7.28 4.99
CA GLN A 56 1.52 6.84 4.16
C GLN A 56 1.66 5.34 3.91
N LEU A 57 0.87 4.54 4.62
CA LEU A 57 0.83 3.10 4.46
C LEU A 57 -0.14 2.74 3.32
N ARG A 58 0.33 1.97 2.35
CA ARG A 58 -0.42 1.60 1.16
C ARG A 58 -0.71 0.11 1.14
N PHE A 59 -1.99 -0.25 1.15
CA PHE A 59 -2.44 -1.60 0.87
C PHE A 59 -2.64 -1.77 -0.62
N ILE A 60 -1.95 -2.73 -1.20
CA ILE A 60 -2.05 -3.11 -2.60
C ILE A 60 -2.82 -4.42 -2.67
N GLU A 61 -3.95 -4.43 -3.36
CA GLU A 61 -4.69 -5.68 -3.57
C GLU A 61 -3.80 -6.70 -4.27
N LEU A 62 -3.78 -7.93 -3.75
CA LEU A 62 -3.01 -9.01 -4.35
C LEU A 62 -3.49 -9.22 -5.79
N MET A 63 -2.57 -9.15 -6.75
CA MET A 63 -2.88 -9.36 -8.17
C MET A 63 -2.58 -10.81 -8.56
N GLU A 64 -3.46 -11.37 -9.38
CA GLU A 64 -3.20 -12.61 -10.09
C GLU A 64 -2.09 -12.36 -11.12
N THR A 65 -0.95 -13.03 -10.93
CA THR A 65 0.17 -13.03 -11.87
C THR A 65 0.47 -14.48 -12.23
N GLY A 66 0.95 -14.75 -13.45
CA GLY A 66 1.00 -16.08 -14.09
C GLY A 66 1.17 -17.27 -13.12
N GLU A 67 2.34 -17.40 -12.49
CA GLU A 67 2.67 -18.52 -11.58
C GLU A 67 2.02 -18.40 -10.17
N GLY A 68 1.40 -17.27 -9.86
CA GLY A 68 0.79 -16.94 -8.57
C GLY A 68 -0.72 -17.19 -8.47
N SER A 69 -1.34 -17.92 -9.42
CA SER A 69 -2.80 -18.15 -9.41
C SER A 69 -3.28 -18.88 -8.13
N GLU A 70 -2.51 -19.84 -7.60
CA GLU A 70 -2.87 -20.51 -6.34
C GLU A 70 -2.82 -19.54 -5.14
N LEU A 71 -1.76 -18.73 -5.05
CA LEU A 71 -1.61 -17.71 -4.02
C LEU A 71 -2.77 -16.71 -4.08
N PHE A 72 -3.12 -16.27 -5.27
CA PHE A 72 -4.25 -15.38 -5.51
C PHE A 72 -5.56 -16.02 -5.05
N ARG A 73 -5.90 -17.23 -5.53
CA ARG A 73 -7.15 -17.92 -5.15
C ARG A 73 -7.28 -18.13 -3.65
N LYS A 74 -6.17 -18.39 -2.96
CA LYS A 74 -6.14 -18.62 -1.52
C LYS A 74 -6.20 -17.33 -0.69
N HIS A 75 -5.44 -16.31 -1.10
CA HIS A 75 -5.17 -15.14 -0.26
C HIS A 75 -5.76 -13.83 -0.80
N HIS A 76 -6.45 -13.82 -1.94
CA HIS A 76 -7.09 -12.61 -2.44
C HIS A 76 -8.25 -12.16 -1.55
N ILE A 77 -8.29 -10.85 -1.32
CA ILE A 77 -9.40 -10.12 -0.70
C ILE A 77 -9.43 -8.74 -1.33
N SER A 78 -10.64 -8.25 -1.64
CA SER A 78 -10.79 -6.92 -2.24
C SER A 78 -10.37 -5.81 -1.27
N GLY A 79 -9.68 -4.79 -1.80
CA GLY A 79 -9.36 -3.58 -1.03
C GLY A 79 -10.60 -2.80 -0.59
N GLN A 80 -11.77 -3.06 -1.19
CA GLN A 80 -13.05 -2.47 -0.79
C GLN A 80 -13.38 -2.75 0.67
N VAL A 81 -13.00 -3.93 1.18
CA VAL A 81 -13.23 -4.30 2.59
C VAL A 81 -12.52 -3.31 3.52
N LEU A 82 -11.27 -2.93 3.22
CA LEU A 82 -10.53 -1.94 4.00
C LEU A 82 -11.06 -0.54 3.77
N ARG A 83 -11.48 -0.19 2.53
CA ARG A 83 -12.09 1.11 2.24
C ARG A 83 -13.32 1.33 3.11
N ASP A 84 -14.24 0.37 3.11
CA ASP A 84 -15.50 0.49 3.83
C ASP A 84 -15.25 0.54 5.35
N GLU A 85 -14.27 -0.24 5.84
CA GLU A 85 -13.82 -0.18 7.24
C GLU A 85 -13.29 1.20 7.63
N LEU A 86 -12.43 1.80 6.81
CA LEU A 86 -11.87 3.14 7.03
C LEU A 86 -12.99 4.19 7.07
N LEU A 87 -13.92 4.14 6.12
CA LEU A 87 -15.06 5.05 6.07
C LEU A 87 -15.95 4.93 7.31
N ARG A 88 -16.25 3.71 7.77
CA ARG A 88 -17.01 3.48 9.02
C ARG A 88 -16.31 4.06 10.25
N ARG A 89 -14.98 4.13 10.22
CA ARG A 89 -14.14 4.68 11.30
C ARG A 89 -13.88 6.18 11.17
N GLY A 90 -14.54 6.87 10.23
CA GLY A 90 -14.43 8.32 10.07
C GLY A 90 -13.24 8.80 9.24
N TRP A 91 -12.54 7.91 8.54
CA TRP A 91 -11.49 8.32 7.61
C TRP A 91 -12.09 9.00 6.38
N ILE A 92 -11.40 10.03 5.90
CA ILE A 92 -11.85 10.90 4.82
C ILE A 92 -11.05 10.57 3.56
N HIS A 93 -11.76 10.23 2.48
CA HIS A 93 -11.14 10.02 1.16
C HIS A 93 -10.70 11.38 0.58
N GLN A 94 -9.39 11.52 0.32
CA GLN A 94 -8.81 12.70 -0.28
C GLN A 94 -9.08 12.74 -1.79
N LEU A 95 -9.31 13.95 -2.31
CA LEU A 95 -9.46 14.17 -3.74
C LEU A 95 -8.12 13.95 -4.46
N ARG A 96 -8.13 13.18 -5.54
CA ARG A 96 -6.93 12.95 -6.36
C ARG A 96 -6.47 14.24 -7.02
N GLN A 97 -5.18 14.51 -6.96
CA GLN A 97 -4.50 15.51 -7.77
C GLN A 97 -4.06 14.94 -9.12
N ARG A 98 -3.79 15.82 -10.09
CA ARG A 98 -3.41 15.44 -11.45
C ARG A 98 -2.15 14.58 -11.53
N SER A 99 -1.22 14.75 -10.60
CA SER A 99 0.04 14.01 -10.51
C SER A 99 -0.04 12.77 -9.61
N ASP A 100 -1.21 12.46 -9.04
CA ASP A 100 -1.31 11.35 -8.10
C ASP A 100 -1.25 10.00 -8.78
N GLY A 101 -0.52 9.09 -8.14
CA GLY A 101 -0.54 7.68 -8.47
C GLY A 101 -1.93 7.04 -8.29
N PRO A 102 -2.04 5.72 -8.51
CA PRO A 102 -3.32 5.02 -8.55
C PRO A 102 -3.95 4.77 -7.17
N ALA A 103 -3.33 5.25 -6.08
CA ALA A 103 -3.82 5.02 -4.73
C ALA A 103 -4.99 5.96 -4.40
N GLN A 104 -6.07 5.40 -3.87
CA GLN A 104 -7.10 6.16 -3.15
C GLN A 104 -6.55 6.46 -1.75
N VAL A 105 -6.37 7.73 -1.41
CA VAL A 105 -5.72 8.14 -0.16
C VAL A 105 -6.75 8.60 0.85
N PHE A 106 -6.62 8.12 2.09
CA PHE A 106 -7.50 8.42 3.21
C PHE A 106 -6.69 9.10 4.32
N CYS A 107 -7.24 10.15 4.92
CA CYS A 107 -6.70 10.81 6.10
C CYS A 107 -7.70 10.80 7.25
N HIS A 108 -7.22 11.02 8.47
CA HIS A 108 -8.04 11.15 9.66
C HIS A 108 -7.43 12.22 10.59
N PRO A 109 -8.21 13.12 11.20
CA PRO A 109 -7.68 14.21 12.03
C PRO A 109 -6.77 13.75 13.18
N ASP A 110 -7.06 12.59 13.76
CA ASP A 110 -6.31 12.02 14.88
C ASP A 110 -5.00 11.31 14.47
N TYR A 111 -4.67 11.27 13.17
CA TYR A 111 -3.52 10.54 12.63
C TYR A 111 -2.59 11.47 11.85
N ALA A 112 -1.30 11.43 12.18
CA ALA A 112 -0.25 12.05 11.37
C ALA A 112 -0.03 11.30 10.03
N GLY A 113 -0.29 9.99 10.04
CA GLY A 113 -0.17 9.14 8.87
C GLY A 113 -1.43 9.08 8.00
N GLU A 114 -1.29 8.41 6.86
CA GLU A 114 -2.36 8.22 5.88
C GLU A 114 -2.46 6.76 5.44
N ILE A 115 -3.64 6.36 4.98
CA ILE A 115 -3.85 5.06 4.34
C ILE A 115 -4.08 5.24 2.85
N GLY A 116 -3.32 4.53 2.02
CA GLY A 116 -3.55 4.43 0.58
C GLY A 116 -4.08 3.05 0.20
N LEU A 117 -5.07 2.98 -0.68
CA LEU A 117 -5.58 1.72 -1.23
C LEU A 117 -5.32 1.69 -2.74
N ILE A 118 -4.61 0.66 -3.22
CA ILE A 118 -4.36 0.41 -4.64
C ILE A 118 -5.14 -0.84 -5.03
N MET A 119 -6.25 -0.63 -5.74
CA MET A 119 -7.22 -1.67 -6.11
C MET A 119 -7.25 -1.86 -7.64
N PRO A 120 -6.34 -2.65 -8.22
CA PRO A 120 -6.23 -2.87 -9.66
C PRO A 120 -7.47 -3.48 -10.32
N TYR A 121 -8.35 -4.12 -9.55
CA TYR A 121 -9.60 -4.71 -10.02
C TYR A 121 -10.80 -3.75 -9.97
N GLU A 122 -10.62 -2.54 -9.41
CA GLU A 122 -11.65 -1.50 -9.46
C GLU A 122 -11.88 -1.00 -10.90
N LYS A 123 -13.10 -0.54 -11.15
CA LYS A 123 -13.47 0.00 -12.44
C LYS A 123 -12.58 1.20 -12.78
N ASP A 124 -12.17 1.30 -14.04
CA ASP A 124 -11.42 2.43 -14.59
C ASP A 124 -10.01 2.66 -13.98
N PHE A 125 -9.45 1.68 -13.26
CA PHE A 125 -8.09 1.77 -12.68
C PHE A 125 -7.03 2.21 -13.70
N CYS A 126 -7.04 1.60 -14.90
CA CYS A 126 -6.09 1.92 -15.97
C CYS A 126 -6.46 3.17 -16.79
N ALA A 127 -7.69 3.70 -16.67
CA ALA A 127 -8.17 4.79 -17.51
C ALA A 127 -7.36 6.10 -17.33
N THR A 128 -6.72 6.25 -16.18
CA THR A 128 -5.86 7.39 -15.84
C THR A 128 -4.37 7.03 -15.78
N CYS A 129 -3.98 5.84 -16.25
CA CYS A 129 -2.59 5.38 -16.18
C CYS A 129 -1.70 6.20 -17.13
N ASN A 130 -0.66 6.81 -16.55
CA ASN A 130 0.34 7.63 -17.26
C ASN A 130 1.77 7.09 -17.05
N ARG A 131 1.91 5.80 -16.74
CA ARG A 131 3.21 5.18 -16.43
C ARG A 131 3.83 4.53 -17.65
N LEU A 132 5.11 4.83 -17.87
CA LEU A 132 5.99 4.10 -18.76
C LEU A 132 7.06 3.39 -17.92
N ARG A 133 7.50 2.22 -18.37
CA ARG A 133 8.52 1.43 -17.67
C ARG A 133 9.72 1.20 -18.57
N VAL A 134 10.91 1.37 -18.02
CA VAL A 134 12.16 0.94 -18.68
C VAL A 134 12.75 -0.16 -17.82
N SER A 135 12.96 -1.34 -18.41
CA SER A 135 13.59 -2.47 -17.72
C SER A 135 15.08 -2.22 -17.50
N SER A 136 15.71 -3.02 -16.64
CA SER A 136 17.16 -2.94 -16.36
C SER A 136 18.04 -3.17 -17.61
N ILE A 137 17.49 -3.78 -18.66
CA ILE A 137 18.15 -3.98 -19.96
C ILE A 137 17.77 -2.90 -21.00
N GLY A 138 17.14 -1.80 -20.57
CA GLY A 138 16.83 -0.66 -21.42
C GLY A 138 15.61 -0.84 -22.34
N LYS A 139 14.78 -1.87 -22.14
CA LYS A 139 13.56 -2.04 -22.94
C LYS A 139 12.41 -1.20 -22.38
N LEU A 140 11.72 -0.50 -23.27
CA LEU A 140 10.50 0.25 -22.95
C LEU A 140 9.29 -0.70 -22.92
N HIS A 141 8.48 -0.58 -21.87
CA HIS A 141 7.22 -1.29 -21.68
C HIS A 141 6.10 -0.28 -21.39
N LEU A 142 4.96 -0.48 -22.05
CA LEU A 142 3.77 0.37 -21.88
C LEU A 142 2.89 -0.08 -20.70
N CYS A 143 3.09 -1.31 -20.22
CA CYS A 143 2.50 -1.88 -19.01
C CYS A 143 3.45 -2.95 -18.47
#